data_AF-A0A914E9R0-F1
#
_entry.id   AF-A0A914E9R0-F1
#
_cell.length_a   1.000
_cell.length_b   1.000
_cell.length_c   1.000
_cell.angle_alpha   90.00
_cell.angle_beta   90.00
_cell.angle_gamma   90.00
#
_symmetry.space_group_name_H-M   'P 1'
#
loop_
_entity.id
_entity.type
_entity.pdbx_description
1 polymer ?
#
loop_
_entity_poly.entity_id
_entity_poly.type
_entity_poly.pdbx_seq_one_letter_code
_entity_poly.pdbx_strand_id
1 'polypeptide(L)'
;MGLRFHIPSQSQSSFPDGSSKGYRFIYPPGKNRQEVENGVLAESRLDELMKIMDPSAELSPEVKIVLLDYVDEFVDKVIKKSADLAKLSGSRVVRPADAKFVLEHIYSE
;
A
#
# COMPACT_ATOMS: atom_id res chain seq x y z
N MET A 1 26.10 -49.17 6.96
CA MET A 1 27.36 -48.66 6.36
C MET A 1 26.94 -47.98 5.07
N GLY A 2 26.99 -46.64 4.95
CA GLY A 2 28.21 -45.86 4.70
C GLY A 2 28.47 -45.85 3.18
N LEU A 3 28.52 -44.74 2.45
CA LEU A 3 29.24 -43.49 2.76
C LEU A 3 28.50 -42.22 2.30
N ARG A 4 28.94 -41.09 2.87
CA ARG A 4 28.49 -39.71 2.65
C ARG A 4 29.52 -38.99 1.79
N PHE A 5 29.13 -38.34 0.70
CA PHE A 5 29.98 -37.45 -0.09
C PHE A 5 29.38 -36.04 -0.18
N HIS A 6 30.24 -35.03 -0.28
CA HIS A 6 29.94 -33.62 -0.05
C HIS A 6 30.82 -32.74 -0.94
N ILE A 7 30.34 -31.50 -1.23
CA ILE A 7 31.00 -30.35 -1.88
C ILE A 7 31.52 -30.52 -3.34
N PRO A 8 31.68 -29.44 -4.13
CA PRO A 8 31.52 -28.01 -3.80
C PRO A 8 30.53 -27.20 -4.66
N SER A 9 30.34 -25.94 -4.27
CA SER A 9 29.65 -24.87 -5.01
C SER A 9 30.50 -24.32 -6.17
N GLN A 10 29.85 -23.92 -7.27
CA GLN A 10 30.20 -22.67 -7.96
C GLN A 10 29.09 -22.16 -8.88
N SER A 11 29.03 -20.84 -9.04
CA SER A 11 28.03 -20.08 -9.79
C SER A 11 28.45 -19.87 -11.24
N GLN A 12 27.50 -19.79 -12.19
CA GLN A 12 27.22 -18.55 -12.93
C GLN A 12 26.08 -18.66 -13.96
N SER A 13 25.50 -17.49 -14.23
CA SER A 13 24.45 -17.07 -15.16
C SER A 13 24.46 -17.62 -16.60
N SER A 14 23.25 -17.75 -17.20
CA SER A 14 22.75 -17.02 -18.41
C SER A 14 21.43 -17.65 -18.94
N PHE A 15 20.57 -17.06 -19.80
CA PHE A 15 20.49 -15.71 -20.39
C PHE A 15 19.23 -14.92 -19.89
N PRO A 16 18.19 -14.44 -20.65
CA PRO A 16 17.64 -13.10 -20.34
C PRO A 16 16.10 -12.92 -20.29
N ASP A 17 15.73 -11.70 -19.88
CA ASP A 17 14.51 -10.90 -20.13
C ASP A 17 13.12 -11.58 -20.28
N GLY A 18 12.18 -11.08 -19.48
CA GLY A 18 10.81 -11.58 -19.38
C GLY A 18 9.95 -10.64 -18.54
N SER A 19 9.87 -9.37 -18.94
CA SER A 19 9.10 -8.31 -18.28
C SER A 19 7.70 -8.77 -17.84
N SER A 20 7.52 -8.96 -16.53
CA SER A 20 6.22 -9.26 -15.92
C SER A 20 6.09 -8.53 -14.59
N LYS A 21 5.32 -7.43 -14.59
CA LYS A 21 4.98 -6.66 -13.39
C LYS A 21 3.99 -7.44 -12.52
N GLY A 22 4.47 -8.50 -11.89
CA GLY A 22 3.75 -9.21 -10.85
C GLY A 22 3.73 -8.38 -9.57
N TYR A 23 2.64 -7.64 -9.34
CA TYR A 23 2.37 -6.94 -8.07
C TYR A 23 2.12 -7.97 -6.96
N ARG A 24 3.21 -8.49 -6.38
CA ARG A 24 3.18 -9.47 -5.31
C ARG A 24 3.17 -8.75 -3.96
N PHE A 25 1.98 -8.34 -3.52
CA PHE A 25 1.78 -7.82 -2.16
C PHE A 25 2.08 -8.92 -1.12
N ILE A 26 3.31 -8.93 -0.61
CA ILE A 26 3.70 -9.65 0.61
C ILE A 26 4.05 -8.60 1.65
N TYR A 27 3.19 -8.40 2.64
CA TYR A 27 3.57 -7.67 3.85
C TYR A 27 4.35 -8.61 4.77
N PRO A 28 5.63 -8.34 5.08
CA PRO A 28 6.39 -9.12 6.06
C PRO A 28 6.06 -8.66 7.49
N PRO A 29 6.04 -9.55 8.49
CA PRO A 29 5.91 -9.15 9.88
C PRO A 29 7.27 -8.77 10.46
N GLY A 30 7.37 -7.59 11.09
CA GLY A 30 8.41 -7.31 12.09
C GLY A 30 9.32 -6.11 11.82
N LYS A 31 9.04 -5.01 12.53
CA LYS A 31 9.99 -4.05 13.12
C LYS A 31 11.39 -3.96 12.48
N ASN A 32 11.51 -3.14 11.44
CA ASN A 32 12.60 -2.18 11.27
C ASN A 32 12.05 -1.01 10.45
N ARG A 33 11.95 0.18 11.06
CA ARG A 33 11.46 1.39 10.39
C ARG A 33 12.58 2.00 9.55
N GLN A 34 12.88 1.38 8.41
CA GLN A 34 13.55 2.08 7.31
C GLN A 34 12.48 2.81 6.49
N GLU A 35 12.82 4.01 6.06
CA GLU A 35 11.92 4.91 5.33
C GLU A 35 11.39 4.22 4.07
N VAL A 36 10.06 4.20 3.94
CA VAL A 36 9.41 3.86 2.68
C VAL A 36 8.59 5.07 2.28
N GLU A 37 9.06 5.82 1.28
CA GLU A 37 8.29 6.85 0.58
C GLU A 37 7.18 6.20 -0.30
N ASN A 38 6.43 5.26 0.29
CA ASN A 38 5.41 4.45 -0.37
C ASN A 38 4.01 4.64 0.26
N GLY A 39 3.85 5.58 1.19
CA GLY A 39 2.52 6.02 1.64
C GLY A 39 1.75 6.66 0.49
N VAL A 40 0.42 6.56 0.52
CA VAL A 40 -0.48 7.13 -0.50
C VAL A 40 -0.42 8.67 -0.49
N LEU A 41 -0.08 9.26 0.66
CA LEU A 41 0.10 10.69 0.85
C LEU A 41 1.53 10.97 1.34
N ALA A 42 2.19 11.97 0.74
CA ALA A 42 3.48 12.47 1.21
C ALA A 42 3.31 13.51 2.34
N GLU A 43 4.24 13.58 3.30
CA GLU A 43 4.19 14.54 4.40
C GLU A 43 4.13 16.00 3.92
N SER A 44 4.90 16.34 2.89
CA SER A 44 4.87 17.66 2.25
C SER A 44 3.47 18.04 1.74
N ARG A 45 2.70 17.08 1.25
CA ARG A 45 1.32 17.30 0.79
C ARG A 45 0.35 17.43 1.96
N LEU A 46 0.58 16.75 3.09
CA LEU A 46 -0.17 16.97 4.33
C LEU A 46 0.05 18.40 4.86
N ASP A 47 1.29 18.91 4.83
CA ASP A 47 1.62 20.28 5.23
C ASP A 47 1.00 21.34 4.31
N GLU A 48 0.94 21.09 3.00
CA GLU A 48 0.20 21.94 2.05
C GLU A 48 -1.29 21.97 2.36
N LEU A 49 -1.91 20.81 2.63
CA LEU A 49 -3.34 20.71 2.95
C LEU A 49 -3.66 21.45 4.27
N MET A 50 -2.81 21.31 5.29
CA MET A 50 -2.95 22.07 6.53
C MET A 50 -2.90 23.58 6.29
N LYS A 51 -1.92 24.08 5.51
CA LYS A 51 -1.82 25.52 5.19
C LYS A 51 -3.01 26.06 4.39
N ILE A 52 -3.70 25.22 3.62
CA ILE A 52 -4.92 25.59 2.89
C ILE A 52 -6.13 25.68 3.86
N MET A 53 -6.17 24.84 4.89
CA MET A 53 -7.25 24.81 5.88
C MET A 53 -7.08 25.86 6.99
N ASP A 54 -5.89 25.95 7.57
CA ASP A 54 -5.49 26.92 8.58
C ASP A 54 -3.98 27.23 8.45
N PRO A 55 -3.61 28.40 7.89
CA PRO A 55 -2.21 28.83 7.77
C PRO A 55 -1.46 29.00 9.10
N SER A 56 -2.17 29.04 10.24
CA SER A 56 -1.59 29.24 11.57
C SER A 56 -1.41 27.94 12.37
N ALA A 57 -1.94 26.82 11.87
CA ALA A 57 -1.85 25.52 12.52
C ALA A 57 -0.56 24.77 12.13
N GLU A 58 0.18 24.30 13.12
CA GLU A 58 1.32 23.39 12.95
C GLU A 58 1.01 22.01 13.55
N LEU A 59 1.25 20.95 12.79
CA LEU A 59 1.11 19.57 13.27
C LEU A 59 2.44 19.07 13.83
N SER A 60 2.42 18.47 15.03
CA SER A 60 3.62 17.79 15.56
C SER A 60 3.97 16.56 14.71
N PRO A 61 5.25 16.15 14.66
CA PRO A 61 5.69 15.01 13.85
C PRO A 61 4.92 13.71 14.16
N GLU A 62 4.55 13.49 15.43
CA GLU A 62 3.78 12.33 15.88
C GLU A 62 2.36 12.35 15.31
N VAL A 63 1.71 13.53 15.29
CA VAL A 63 0.37 13.69 14.72
C VAL A 63 0.39 13.48 13.20
N LYS A 64 1.42 14.00 12.52
CA LYS A 64 1.60 13.76 11.07
C LYS A 64 1.71 12.26 10.75
N ILE A 65 2.54 11.52 11.50
CA ILE A 65 2.69 10.06 11.34
C ILE A 65 1.34 9.36 11.48
N VAL A 66 0.58 9.66 12.53
CA VAL A 66 -0.74 9.03 12.78
C VAL A 66 -1.75 9.36 11.68
N LEU A 67 -1.73 10.58 11.14
CA LEU A 67 -2.60 10.97 10.02
C LEU A 67 -2.22 10.28 8.71
N LEU A 68 -0.92 10.14 8.42
CA LEU A 68 -0.44 9.43 7.22
C LEU A 68 -0.80 7.93 7.30
N ASP A 69 -0.52 7.28 8.44
CA ASP A 69 -0.89 5.88 8.69
C ASP A 69 -2.42 5.66 8.55
N TYR A 70 -3.23 6.61 9.03
CA TYR A 70 -4.69 6.56 8.88
C TYR A 70 -5.17 6.74 7.44
N VAL A 71 -4.55 7.64 6.66
CA VAL A 71 -4.89 7.85 5.24
C VAL A 71 -4.60 6.57 4.44
N ASP A 72 -3.46 5.92 4.68
CA ASP A 72 -3.13 4.65 4.04
C ASP A 72 -4.17 3.57 4.39
N GLU A 73 -4.51 3.41 5.67
CA GLU A 73 -5.52 2.44 6.11
C GLU A 73 -6.92 2.74 5.54
N PHE A 74 -7.29 4.02 5.42
CA PHE A 74 -8.56 4.47 4.83
C PHE A 74 -8.64 4.12 3.34
N VAL A 75 -7.60 4.42 2.58
CA VAL A 75 -7.54 4.09 1.14
C VAL A 75 -7.62 2.58 0.93
N ASP A 76 -6.90 1.81 1.75
CA ASP A 76 -6.94 0.34 1.72
C ASP A 76 -8.36 -0.21 2.03
N LYS A 77 -9.07 0.39 2.99
CA LYS A 77 -10.47 0.06 3.32
C LYS A 77 -11.43 0.39 2.18
N VAL A 78 -11.28 1.55 1.54
CA VAL A 78 -12.13 1.96 0.41
C VAL A 78 -11.90 1.05 -0.80
N ILE A 79 -10.64 0.73 -1.14
CA ILE A 79 -10.30 -0.17 -2.24
C ILE A 79 -10.88 -1.57 -2.01
N LYS A 80 -10.72 -2.15 -0.81
CA LYS A 80 -11.27 -3.48 -0.47
C LYS A 80 -12.79 -3.52 -0.64
N LYS A 81 -13.52 -2.58 -0.04
CA LYS A 81 -14.99 -2.49 -0.16
C LYS A 81 -15.43 -2.30 -1.62
N SER A 82 -14.72 -1.48 -2.40
CA SER A 82 -15.03 -1.25 -3.82
C SER A 82 -14.79 -2.50 -4.67
N ALA A 83 -13.73 -3.27 -4.36
CA ALA A 83 -13.45 -4.55 -5.00
C ALA A 83 -14.48 -5.63 -4.66
N ASP A 84 -14.97 -5.66 -3.43
CA ASP A 84 -16.06 -6.56 -3.02
C ASP A 84 -17.37 -6.25 -3.75
N LEU A 85 -17.74 -4.96 -3.91
CA LEU A 85 -18.89 -4.54 -4.70
C LEU A 85 -18.74 -4.90 -6.19
N ALA A 86 -17.56 -4.65 -6.78
CA ALA A 86 -17.27 -5.04 -8.16
C ALA A 86 -17.46 -6.55 -8.34
N LYS A 87 -16.91 -7.35 -7.42
CA LYS A 87 -17.03 -8.82 -7.39
C LYS A 87 -18.47 -9.31 -7.24
N LEU A 88 -19.28 -8.67 -6.38
CA LEU A 88 -20.71 -8.96 -6.22
C LEU A 88 -21.51 -8.70 -7.51
N SER A 89 -21.13 -7.67 -8.27
CA SER A 89 -21.71 -7.40 -9.61
C SER A 89 -21.18 -8.31 -10.73
N GLY A 90 -20.29 -9.26 -10.43
CA GLY A 90 -19.63 -10.12 -11.41
C GLY A 90 -18.50 -9.43 -12.21
N SER A 91 -18.16 -8.17 -11.88
CA SER A 91 -17.08 -7.43 -12.52
C SER A 91 -15.71 -7.85 -12.00
N ARG A 92 -14.73 -7.94 -12.92
CA ARG A 92 -13.29 -8.05 -12.58
C ARG A 92 -12.59 -6.70 -12.47
N VAL A 93 -13.30 -5.60 -12.75
CA VAL A 93 -12.77 -4.24 -12.77
C VAL A 93 -13.57 -3.40 -11.78
N VAL A 94 -12.87 -2.73 -10.85
CA VAL A 94 -13.48 -1.74 -9.96
C VAL A 94 -13.83 -0.51 -10.79
N ARG A 95 -15.11 -0.14 -10.81
CA ARG A 95 -15.64 1.01 -11.55
C ARG A 95 -15.74 2.23 -10.62
N PRO A 96 -15.77 3.45 -11.17
CA PRO A 96 -16.00 4.66 -10.38
C PRO A 96 -17.29 4.60 -9.55
N ALA A 97 -18.34 3.92 -10.05
CA ALA A 97 -19.59 3.73 -9.33
C ALA A 97 -19.44 2.89 -8.04
N ASP A 98 -18.54 1.89 -8.04
CA ASP A 98 -18.34 1.01 -6.90
C ASP A 98 -17.62 1.79 -5.76
N ALA A 99 -16.62 2.61 -6.10
CA ALA A 99 -15.96 3.51 -5.14
C ALA A 99 -16.86 4.66 -4.67
N LYS A 100 -17.65 5.25 -5.58
CA LYS A 100 -18.64 6.29 -5.24
C LYS A 100 -19.65 5.76 -4.22
N PHE A 101 -20.19 4.56 -4.42
CA PHE A 101 -21.14 3.95 -3.49
C PHE A 101 -20.53 3.79 -2.09
N VAL A 102 -19.28 3.32 -1.99
CA VAL A 102 -18.57 3.19 -0.71
C VAL A 102 -18.44 4.54 0.02
N LEU A 103 -18.01 5.59 -0.69
CA LEU A 103 -17.83 6.91 -0.07
C LEU A 103 -19.17 7.52 0.38
N GLU A 104 -20.23 7.41 -0.44
CA GLU A 104 -21.55 7.97 -0.15
C GLU A 104 -22.34 7.21 0.92
N HIS A 105 -22.22 5.87 1.00
CA HIS A 105 -23.10 5.05 1.86
C HIS A 105 -22.39 4.46 3.09
N ILE A 106 -21.07 4.59 3.19
CA ILE A 106 -20.27 3.96 4.27
C ILE A 106 -19.41 5.00 5.02
N TYR A 107 -19.14 6.16 4.43
CA TYR A 107 -18.28 7.21 5.00
C TYR A 107 -18.88 8.61 4.99
N SER A 108 -20.11 8.78 4.49
CA SER A 108 -20.87 10.02 4.66
C SER A 108 -21.83 9.83 5.85
N GLU A 109 -21.61 10.58 6.92
CA GLU A 109 -22.59 10.83 8.00
C GLU A 109 -23.34 12.14 7.75
#